data_AF-Q1GKL0-F1
#
_entry.id   AF-Q1GKL0-F1
#
_cell.length_a   1.000
_cell.length_b   1.000
_cell.length_c   1.000
_cell.angle_alpha   90.00
_cell.angle_beta   90.00
_cell.angle_gamma   90.00
#
_symmetry.space_group_name_H-M   'P 1'
#
loop_
_entity.id
_entity.type
_entity.pdbx_description
1 polymer ?
#
loop_
_entity_poly.entity_id
_entity_poly.type
_entity_poly.pdbx_seq_one_letter_code
_entity_poly.pdbx_strand_id
1 'polypeptide(L)'
;MDFRAALGLRVASDAPPDDIRRAIARSDTAVVRSLCLVPDPGVICGKFLRLQRYCALEIRMAVQDVGDRSLRLAIDPAASQDRVEEQLIILHALMERAGLQVRTSRQGVIHWQDAPPLPEVDTGTSQRLTDHLHHLIASDPARAWRIEETAAWLGLSTRSLQRYLLAEGGRFSATLRHMRTSLASDMLRNSDQSLGEIGFCCGYADQAHFQREFRKVSGQTPRRFRSQPRESVKTAL
;
A
#
# COMPACT_ATOMS: atom_id res chain seq x y z
N MET A 1 -8.53 8.56 -10.53
CA MET A 1 -7.93 9.27 -9.39
C MET A 1 -6.73 10.02 -9.94
N ASP A 2 -6.61 11.32 -9.67
CA ASP A 2 -5.43 12.07 -10.12
C ASP A 2 -4.21 11.71 -9.26
N PHE A 3 -3.08 11.45 -9.91
CA PHE A 3 -1.88 10.95 -9.25
C PHE A 3 -1.19 11.99 -8.38
N ARG A 4 -1.05 13.22 -8.89
CA ARG A 4 -0.39 14.30 -8.14
C ARG A 4 -1.25 14.73 -6.96
N ALA A 5 -2.56 14.86 -7.15
CA ALA A 5 -3.50 15.16 -6.08
C ALA A 5 -3.50 14.09 -4.98
N ALA A 6 -3.47 12.80 -5.35
CA ALA A 6 -3.39 11.69 -4.38
C ALA A 6 -2.13 11.80 -3.49
N LEU A 7 -1.01 12.27 -4.05
CA LEU A 7 0.23 12.50 -3.32
C LEU A 7 0.26 13.84 -2.56
N GLY A 8 -0.77 14.69 -2.70
CA GLY A 8 -0.79 16.04 -2.13
C GLY A 8 0.15 17.02 -2.84
N LEU A 9 0.59 16.70 -4.06
CA LEU A 9 1.47 17.56 -4.86
C LEU A 9 0.66 18.72 -5.45
N ARG A 10 0.79 19.90 -4.85
CA ARG A 10 0.16 21.16 -5.30
C ARG A 10 1.10 22.08 -6.09
N VAL A 11 2.32 21.62 -6.34
CA VAL A 11 3.31 22.34 -7.14
C VAL A 11 3.04 22.15 -8.63
N ALA A 12 3.58 23.02 -9.48
CA ALA A 12 3.48 22.89 -10.93
C ALA A 12 4.20 21.61 -11.44
N SER A 13 3.87 21.14 -12.64
CA SER A 13 4.46 19.91 -13.20
C SER A 13 5.95 20.07 -13.53
N ASP A 14 6.39 21.28 -13.83
CA ASP A 14 7.77 21.69 -14.09
C ASP A 14 8.49 22.23 -12.83
N ALA A 15 7.89 22.03 -11.65
CA ALA A 15 8.49 22.50 -10.40
C ALA A 15 9.88 21.87 -10.17
N PRO A 16 10.83 22.64 -9.61
CA PRO A 16 12.14 22.12 -9.25
C PRO A 16 12.08 20.84 -8.39
N PRO A 17 13.05 19.91 -8.51
CA PRO A 17 13.07 18.67 -7.74
C PRO A 17 12.90 18.87 -6.23
N ASP A 18 13.51 19.91 -5.67
CA ASP A 18 13.44 20.22 -4.24
C ASP A 18 12.04 20.66 -3.79
N ASP A 19 11.24 21.26 -4.66
CA ASP A 19 9.86 21.62 -4.35
C ASP A 19 8.96 20.38 -4.29
N ILE A 20 9.16 19.43 -5.20
CA ILE A 20 8.47 18.13 -5.17
C ILE A 20 8.83 17.38 -3.89
N ARG A 21 10.13 17.32 -3.55
CA ARG A 21 10.61 16.68 -2.32
C ARG A 21 9.99 17.32 -1.07
N ARG A 22 10.01 18.66 -0.97
CA ARG A 22 9.37 19.39 0.14
C ARG A 22 7.86 19.13 0.21
N ALA A 23 7.17 19.07 -0.94
CA ALA A 23 5.74 18.80 -0.98
C ALA A 23 5.41 17.41 -0.45
N ILE A 24 6.13 16.36 -0.87
CA ILE A 24 5.96 15.00 -0.33
C ILE A 24 6.31 14.94 1.16
N ALA A 25 7.41 15.56 1.57
CA ALA A 25 7.84 15.58 2.96
C ALA A 25 6.80 16.23 3.91
N ARG A 26 5.94 17.12 3.39
CA ARG A 26 4.85 17.77 4.15
C ARG A 26 3.46 17.18 3.87
N SER A 27 3.35 16.20 2.97
CA SER A 27 2.06 15.67 2.54
C SER A 27 1.47 14.71 3.57
N ASP A 28 0.30 15.05 4.10
CA ASP A 28 -0.46 14.21 5.03
C ASP A 28 -1.67 13.54 4.36
N THR A 29 -1.59 13.24 3.06
CA THR A 29 -2.62 12.41 2.43
C THR A 29 -2.52 10.98 2.96
N ALA A 30 -3.64 10.26 3.05
CA ALA A 30 -3.56 8.87 3.49
C ALA A 30 -2.82 7.98 2.47
N VAL A 31 -2.75 8.40 1.20
CA VAL A 31 -1.97 7.71 0.17
C VAL A 31 -0.48 7.78 0.51
N VAL A 32 0.04 8.97 0.84
CA VAL A 32 1.45 9.11 1.26
C VAL A 32 1.72 8.35 2.56
N ARG A 33 0.82 8.43 3.56
CA ARG A 33 0.93 7.61 4.78
C ARG A 33 0.95 6.11 4.47
N SER A 34 0.07 5.64 3.58
CA SER A 34 0.00 4.24 3.18
C SER A 34 1.27 3.78 2.44
N LEU A 35 1.82 4.63 1.56
CA LEU A 35 3.06 4.37 0.84
C LEU A 35 4.25 4.21 1.80
N CYS A 36 4.39 5.13 2.76
CA CYS A 36 5.51 5.18 3.70
C CYS A 36 5.30 4.37 4.99
N LEU A 37 4.19 3.63 5.11
CA LEU A 37 3.82 2.93 6.35
C LEU A 37 4.91 1.94 6.83
N VAL A 38 5.54 1.25 5.89
CA VAL A 38 6.66 0.34 6.14
C VAL A 38 7.89 0.95 5.48
N PRO A 39 8.97 1.26 6.25
CA PRO A 39 10.16 1.92 5.73
C PRO A 39 11.10 0.94 4.99
N ASP A 40 10.53 0.18 4.05
CA ASP A 40 11.23 -0.77 3.20
C ASP A 40 11.21 -0.31 1.74
N PRO A 41 12.37 -0.18 1.07
CA PRO A 41 12.44 0.28 -0.32
C PRO A 41 11.60 -0.55 -1.29
N GLY A 42 11.56 -1.87 -1.11
CA GLY A 42 10.79 -2.79 -1.97
C GLY A 42 9.28 -2.61 -1.77
N VAL A 43 8.82 -2.49 -0.53
CA VAL A 43 7.41 -2.24 -0.21
C VAL A 43 6.95 -0.88 -0.71
N ILE A 44 7.70 0.19 -0.44
CA ILE A 44 7.39 1.55 -0.90
C ILE A 44 7.32 1.56 -2.43
N CYS A 45 8.32 1.00 -3.09
CA CYS A 45 8.36 0.92 -4.55
C CYS A 45 7.17 0.11 -5.10
N GLY A 46 6.90 -1.06 -4.56
CA GLY A 46 5.77 -1.90 -5.00
C GLY A 46 4.42 -1.18 -4.89
N LYS A 47 4.19 -0.45 -3.80
CA LYS A 47 2.97 0.36 -3.62
C LYS A 47 2.95 1.57 -4.56
N PHE A 48 4.09 2.22 -4.79
CA PHE A 48 4.22 3.35 -5.72
C PHE A 48 3.90 2.93 -7.16
N LEU A 49 4.49 1.84 -7.63
CA LEU A 49 4.20 1.29 -8.97
C LEU A 49 2.73 0.87 -9.09
N ARG A 50 2.12 0.36 -8.02
CA ARG A 50 0.67 0.11 -8.00
C ARG A 50 -0.11 1.41 -8.12
N LEU A 51 0.29 2.48 -7.42
CA LEU A 51 -0.37 3.79 -7.50
C LEU A 51 -0.35 4.33 -8.92
N GLN A 52 0.79 4.25 -9.61
CA GLN A 52 0.92 4.64 -11.01
C GLN A 52 -0.11 3.91 -11.89
N ARG A 53 -0.21 2.58 -11.76
CA ARG A 53 -1.23 1.79 -12.47
C ARG A 53 -2.66 2.15 -12.07
N TYR A 54 -2.90 2.37 -10.77
CA TYR A 54 -4.21 2.73 -10.24
C TYR A 54 -4.72 4.07 -10.80
N CYS A 55 -3.79 5.01 -11.02
CA CYS A 55 -4.06 6.31 -11.63
C CYS A 55 -3.95 6.30 -13.16
N ALA A 56 -3.73 5.13 -13.78
CA ALA A 56 -3.56 4.96 -15.22
C ALA A 56 -2.44 5.83 -15.83
N LEU A 57 -1.30 5.96 -15.13
CA LEU A 57 -0.12 6.61 -15.70
C LEU A 57 0.41 5.83 -16.89
N GLU A 58 0.75 6.53 -17.96
CA GLU A 58 1.28 5.94 -19.20
C GLU A 58 2.72 5.45 -19.08
N ILE A 59 3.41 5.76 -17.98
CA ILE A 59 4.80 5.38 -17.75
C ILE A 59 4.84 3.94 -17.22
N ARG A 60 5.53 3.05 -17.95
CA ARG A 60 5.73 1.67 -17.51
C ARG A 60 7.06 1.56 -16.77
N MET A 61 6.96 1.35 -15.47
CA MET A 61 8.08 1.04 -14.58
C MET A 61 7.79 -0.27 -13.85
N ALA A 62 8.82 -1.10 -13.66
CA ALA A 62 8.73 -2.35 -12.91
C ALA A 62 9.99 -2.54 -12.07
N VAL A 63 9.86 -3.21 -10.93
CA VAL A 63 11.04 -3.70 -10.21
C VAL A 63 11.67 -4.81 -11.04
N GLN A 64 12.93 -4.64 -11.41
CA GLN A 64 13.71 -5.63 -12.14
C GLN A 64 14.49 -6.53 -11.19
N ASP A 65 15.10 -5.95 -10.16
CA ASP A 65 15.94 -6.64 -9.20
C ASP A 65 15.95 -5.93 -7.84
N VAL A 66 16.08 -6.71 -6.77
CA VAL A 66 16.19 -6.23 -5.39
C VAL A 66 17.36 -6.94 -4.74
N GLY A 67 18.45 -6.20 -4.52
CA GLY A 67 19.59 -6.64 -3.75
C GLY A 67 19.48 -6.20 -2.28
N ASP A 68 20.53 -6.47 -1.51
CA ASP A 68 20.60 -6.17 -0.08
C ASP A 68 20.49 -4.66 0.23
N ARG A 69 21.15 -3.83 -0.59
CA ARG A 69 21.20 -2.36 -0.45
C ARG A 69 20.93 -1.60 -1.75
N SER A 70 20.29 -2.27 -2.70
CA SER A 70 19.97 -1.69 -4.00
C SER A 70 18.68 -2.25 -4.60
N LEU A 71 17.99 -1.43 -5.37
CA LEU A 71 16.82 -1.81 -6.13
C LEU A 71 16.97 -1.23 -7.54
N ARG A 72 16.72 -2.05 -8.55
CA ARG A 72 16.76 -1.64 -9.96
C ARG A 72 15.35 -1.62 -10.55
N LEU A 73 15.01 -0.52 -11.20
CA LEU A 73 13.78 -0.35 -11.95
C LEU A 73 14.04 -0.60 -13.44
N ALA A 74 13.24 -1.47 -14.04
CA ALA A 74 13.07 -1.49 -15.49
C ALA A 74 12.14 -0.33 -15.86
N ILE A 75 12.62 0.53 -16.76
CA ILE A 75 11.90 1.70 -17.26
C ILE A 75 11.72 1.51 -18.76
N ASP A 76 10.52 1.79 -19.26
CA ASP A 76 10.24 1.76 -20.69
C ASP A 76 11.16 2.74 -21.46
N PRO A 77 11.98 2.26 -22.41
CA PRO A 77 12.85 3.13 -23.20
C PRO A 77 12.10 4.20 -24.01
N ALA A 78 10.82 4.00 -24.30
CA ALA A 78 9.98 4.95 -25.01
C ALA A 78 9.39 6.06 -24.11
N ALA A 79 9.57 5.97 -22.79
CA ALA A 79 9.04 6.96 -21.87
C ALA A 79 9.80 8.29 -21.98
N SER A 80 9.05 9.41 -21.86
CA SER A 80 9.65 10.75 -21.78
C SER A 80 10.60 10.85 -20.58
N GLN A 81 11.81 11.33 -20.84
CA GLN A 81 12.86 11.49 -19.83
C GLN A 81 12.41 12.36 -18.64
N ASP A 82 11.75 13.48 -18.92
CA ASP A 82 11.25 14.41 -17.88
C ASP A 82 10.21 13.73 -16.99
N ARG A 83 9.30 12.96 -17.59
CA ARG A 83 8.29 12.19 -16.85
C ARG A 83 8.94 11.13 -15.97
N VAL A 84 9.95 10.42 -16.48
CA VAL A 84 10.70 9.42 -15.70
C VAL A 84 11.44 10.09 -14.53
N GLU A 85 12.11 11.22 -14.78
CA GLU A 85 12.84 11.97 -13.75
C GLU A 85 11.91 12.44 -12.63
N GLU A 86 10.74 12.97 -12.95
CA GLU A 86 9.71 13.33 -11.98
C GLU A 86 9.30 12.12 -11.09
N GLN A 87 9.04 10.96 -11.70
CA GLN A 87 8.65 9.76 -10.94
C GLN A 87 9.77 9.29 -10.01
N LEU A 88 11.02 9.35 -10.46
CA LEU A 88 12.19 9.00 -9.64
C LEU A 88 12.38 9.99 -8.48
N ILE A 89 12.14 11.29 -8.69
CA ILE A 89 12.17 12.31 -7.64
C ILE A 89 11.07 12.05 -6.60
N ILE A 90 9.85 11.74 -7.04
CA ILE A 90 8.74 11.42 -6.13
C ILE A 90 9.07 10.17 -5.32
N LEU A 91 9.53 9.10 -5.97
CA LEU A 91 9.89 7.85 -5.29
C LEU A 91 11.02 8.07 -4.28
N HIS A 92 12.04 8.85 -4.65
CA HIS A 92 13.11 9.27 -3.74
C HIS A 92 12.54 10.01 -2.51
N ALA A 93 11.67 11.00 -2.73
CA ALA A 93 11.06 11.77 -1.65
C ALA A 93 10.20 10.93 -0.71
N LEU A 94 9.50 9.92 -1.24
CA LEU A 94 8.72 8.96 -0.44
C LEU A 94 9.62 8.10 0.46
N MET A 95 10.78 7.67 -0.06
CA MET A 95 11.76 6.91 0.72
C MET A 95 12.40 7.77 1.81
N GLU A 96 12.79 9.00 1.49
CA GLU A 96 13.30 9.95 2.49
C GLU A 96 12.26 10.24 3.58
N ARG A 97 10.99 10.42 3.19
CA ARG A 97 9.89 10.59 4.15
C ARG A 97 9.73 9.37 5.07
N ALA A 98 9.98 8.17 4.56
CA ALA A 98 9.96 6.95 5.36
C ALA A 98 11.21 6.79 6.26
N GLY A 99 12.14 7.76 6.25
CA GLY A 99 13.34 7.74 7.08
C GLY A 99 14.54 7.06 6.42
N LEU A 100 14.48 6.73 5.12
CA LEU A 100 15.57 6.11 4.39
C LEU A 100 16.56 7.16 3.87
N GLN A 101 17.85 6.87 3.95
CA GLN A 101 18.89 7.65 3.25
C GLN A 101 19.17 7.00 1.90
N VAL A 102 18.63 7.59 0.83
CA VAL A 102 18.67 7.01 -0.52
C VAL A 102 19.45 7.86 -1.53
N ARG A 103 20.06 7.20 -2.51
CA ARG A 103 20.58 7.82 -3.74
C ARG A 103 19.88 7.19 -4.93
N THR A 104 19.32 8.03 -5.80
CA THR A 104 18.57 7.58 -6.97
C THR A 104 19.31 8.02 -8.23
N SER A 105 19.64 7.08 -9.11
CA SER A 105 20.22 7.38 -10.41
C SER A 105 19.12 7.63 -11.45
N ARG A 106 19.46 8.40 -12.50
CA ARG A 106 18.56 8.62 -13.65
C ARG A 106 18.22 7.32 -14.42
N GLN A 107 19.00 6.26 -14.23
CA GLN A 107 18.77 4.94 -14.81
C GLN A 107 17.83 4.07 -13.97
N GLY A 108 17.20 4.62 -12.92
CA GLY A 108 16.27 3.87 -12.08
C GLY A 108 16.94 2.92 -11.10
N VAL A 109 18.22 3.15 -10.78
CA VAL A 109 18.90 2.40 -9.71
C VAL A 109 18.83 3.21 -8.42
N ILE A 110 18.30 2.60 -7.37
CA ILE A 110 18.17 3.18 -6.05
C ILE A 110 19.11 2.43 -5.11
N HIS A 111 19.95 3.18 -4.40
CA HIS A 111 20.82 2.66 -3.35
C HIS A 111 20.43 3.25 -2.01
N TRP A 112 20.54 2.48 -0.94
CA TRP A 112 20.37 2.96 0.43
C TRP A 112 21.55 2.53 1.30
N GLN A 113 21.80 3.27 2.37
CA GLN A 113 22.87 2.94 3.32
C GLN A 113 22.33 2.02 4.40
N ASP A 114 21.48 2.55 5.26
CA ASP A 114 20.79 1.83 6.30
C ASP A 114 19.28 2.01 6.12
N ALA A 115 18.54 0.93 6.35
CA ALA A 115 17.09 0.99 6.46
C ALA A 115 16.71 1.12 7.94
N PRO A 116 15.75 1.98 8.29
CA PRO A 116 15.16 1.94 9.62
C PRO A 116 14.72 0.50 9.93
N PRO A 117 14.80 0.07 11.21
CA PRO A 117 14.28 -1.24 11.57
C PRO A 117 12.82 -1.33 11.11
N LEU A 118 12.48 -2.45 10.47
CA LEU A 118 11.08 -2.70 10.12
C LEU A 118 10.27 -2.71 11.42
N PRO A 119 9.05 -2.13 11.43
CA PRO A 119 8.19 -2.24 12.58
C PRO A 119 8.00 -3.72 12.92
N GLU A 120 8.11 -4.06 14.21
CA GLU A 120 7.79 -5.41 14.66
C GLU A 120 6.36 -5.72 14.22
N VAL A 121 6.19 -6.86 13.56
CA VAL A 121 4.83 -7.33 13.30
C VAL A 121 4.31 -7.89 14.60
N ASP A 122 3.40 -7.14 15.22
CA ASP A 122 2.53 -7.70 16.23
C ASP A 122 1.74 -8.84 15.58
N THR A 123 1.97 -10.07 16.02
CA THR A 123 1.18 -11.24 15.61
C THR A 123 0.06 -11.53 16.61
N GLY A 124 -0.02 -10.79 17.72
CA GLY A 124 -0.88 -11.09 18.86
C GLY A 124 -0.39 -12.31 19.67
N THR A 125 -1.16 -12.69 20.69
CA THR A 125 -0.88 -13.82 21.59
C THR A 125 -1.77 -15.05 21.33
N SER A 126 -2.53 -15.05 20.23
CA SER A 126 -3.49 -16.13 19.95
C SER A 126 -2.79 -17.43 19.56
N GLN A 127 -3.39 -18.59 19.88
CA GLN A 127 -2.89 -19.87 19.40
C GLN A 127 -3.33 -20.20 17.97
N ARG A 128 -4.32 -19.48 17.43
CA ARG A 128 -4.88 -19.74 16.09
C ARG A 128 -4.00 -19.11 15.02
N LEU A 129 -3.76 -19.87 13.95
CA LEU A 129 -2.95 -19.37 12.84
C LEU A 129 -3.65 -18.24 12.08
N THR A 130 -4.99 -18.30 12.00
CA THR A 130 -5.80 -17.25 11.39
C THR A 130 -5.64 -15.90 12.10
N ASP A 131 -5.51 -15.88 13.43
CA ASP A 131 -5.35 -14.64 14.20
C ASP A 131 -3.95 -14.04 13.97
N HIS A 132 -2.89 -14.87 14.01
CA HIS A 132 -1.54 -14.41 13.64
C HIS A 132 -1.50 -13.82 12.22
N LEU A 133 -2.19 -14.46 11.28
CA LEU A 133 -2.32 -13.97 9.92
C LEU A 133 -3.10 -12.64 9.84
N HIS A 134 -4.16 -12.50 10.65
CA HIS A 134 -4.94 -11.27 10.74
C HIS A 134 -4.08 -10.11 11.20
N HIS A 135 -3.35 -10.28 12.31
CA HIS A 135 -2.47 -9.25 12.84
C HIS A 135 -1.34 -8.89 11.87
N LEU A 136 -0.71 -9.88 11.24
CA LEU A 136 0.31 -9.67 10.20
C LEU A 136 -0.23 -8.82 9.04
N ILE A 137 -1.39 -9.18 8.49
CA ILE A 137 -1.97 -8.43 7.37
C ILE A 137 -2.48 -7.05 7.81
N ALA A 138 -2.99 -6.93 9.04
CA ALA A 138 -3.47 -5.68 9.62
C ALA A 138 -2.37 -4.61 9.71
N SER A 139 -1.12 -5.03 9.88
CA SER A 139 0.03 -4.12 9.96
C SER A 139 0.21 -3.30 8.67
N ASP A 140 -0.13 -3.87 7.51
CA ASP A 140 -0.07 -3.18 6.21
C ASP A 140 -1.01 -3.83 5.18
N PRO A 141 -2.33 -3.56 5.24
CA PRO A 141 -3.30 -4.19 4.32
C PRO A 141 -3.06 -3.80 2.85
N ALA A 142 -2.37 -2.67 2.64
CA ALA A 142 -2.00 -2.14 1.35
C ALA A 142 -0.84 -2.91 0.71
N ARG A 143 -0.06 -3.69 1.46
CA ARG A 143 1.02 -4.52 0.91
C ARG A 143 0.49 -5.55 -0.09
N ALA A 144 1.32 -5.89 -1.06
CA ALA A 144 1.06 -6.97 -2.01
C ALA A 144 1.34 -8.35 -1.37
N TRP A 145 0.64 -8.65 -0.27
CA TRP A 145 0.85 -9.90 0.49
C TRP A 145 0.76 -11.14 -0.40
N ARG A 146 1.82 -11.93 -0.37
CA ARG A 146 1.89 -13.25 -1.01
C ARG A 146 1.81 -14.34 0.04
N ILE A 147 1.15 -15.44 -0.32
CA ILE A 147 1.02 -16.58 0.60
C ILE A 147 2.37 -17.24 0.89
N GLU A 148 3.29 -17.24 -0.09
CA GLU A 148 4.62 -17.81 0.09
C GLU A 148 5.44 -17.02 1.11
N GLU A 149 5.44 -15.69 1.00
CA GLU A 149 6.12 -14.79 1.93
C GLU A 149 5.52 -14.92 3.33
N THR A 150 4.20 -14.92 3.41
CA THR A 150 3.48 -15.02 4.69
C THR A 150 3.74 -16.36 5.37
N ALA A 151 3.79 -17.46 4.61
CA ALA A 151 4.13 -18.77 5.15
C ALA A 151 5.56 -18.80 5.71
N ALA A 152 6.53 -18.24 4.97
CA ALA A 152 7.91 -18.15 5.41
C ALA A 152 8.05 -17.34 6.72
N TRP A 153 7.33 -16.22 6.84
CA TRP A 153 7.29 -15.41 8.07
C TRP A 153 6.74 -16.18 9.27
N LEU A 154 5.78 -17.07 9.03
CA LEU A 154 5.20 -17.93 10.06
C LEU A 154 5.99 -19.23 10.29
N GLY A 155 7.15 -19.41 9.65
CA GLY A 155 7.95 -20.64 9.76
C GLY A 155 7.30 -21.88 9.13
N LEU A 156 6.39 -21.68 8.16
CA LEU A 156 5.60 -22.73 7.52
C LEU A 156 5.90 -22.84 6.03
N SER A 157 5.66 -24.03 5.47
CA SER A 157 5.49 -24.17 4.02
C SER A 157 4.14 -23.58 3.58
N THR A 158 4.05 -23.10 2.33
CA THR A 158 2.78 -22.64 1.73
C THR A 158 1.65 -23.67 1.87
N ARG A 159 1.98 -24.96 1.63
CA ARG A 159 1.03 -26.07 1.77
C ARG A 159 0.55 -26.24 3.21
N SER A 160 1.45 -26.14 4.18
CA SER A 160 1.12 -26.21 5.60
C SER A 160 0.18 -25.07 6.00
N LEU A 161 0.52 -23.84 5.64
CA LEU A 161 -0.32 -22.66 5.92
C LEU A 161 -1.72 -22.83 5.32
N GLN A 162 -1.83 -23.22 4.05
CA GLN A 162 -3.13 -23.47 3.41
C GLN A 162 -3.95 -24.55 4.14
N ARG A 163 -3.31 -25.64 4.54
CA ARG A 163 -3.97 -26.74 5.27
C ARG A 163 -4.49 -26.28 6.63
N TYR A 164 -3.70 -25.53 7.40
CA TYR A 164 -4.12 -24.99 8.69
C TYR A 164 -5.27 -24.00 8.55
N LEU A 165 -5.19 -23.07 7.59
CA LEU A 165 -6.28 -22.12 7.34
C LEU A 165 -7.57 -22.85 6.97
N LEU A 166 -7.50 -23.87 6.10
CA LEU A 166 -8.68 -24.67 5.74
C LEU A 166 -9.26 -25.43 6.95
N ALA A 167 -8.41 -25.96 7.83
CA ALA A 167 -8.85 -26.63 9.06
C ALA A 167 -9.55 -25.67 10.03
N GLU A 168 -9.15 -24.40 10.05
CA GLU A 168 -9.81 -23.32 10.80
C GLU A 168 -11.00 -22.69 10.03
N GLY A 169 -11.39 -23.24 8.87
CA GLY A 169 -12.52 -22.77 8.06
C GLY A 169 -12.23 -21.54 7.18
N GLY A 170 -10.96 -21.12 7.10
CA GLY A 170 -10.49 -19.93 6.41
C GLY A 170 -9.73 -20.20 5.11
N ARG A 171 -9.43 -19.10 4.41
CA ARG A 171 -8.51 -19.07 3.25
C ARG A 171 -7.74 -17.76 3.29
N PHE A 172 -6.48 -17.78 2.87
CA PHE A 172 -5.62 -16.59 2.83
C PHE A 172 -6.27 -15.39 2.12
N SER A 173 -6.88 -15.62 0.94
CA SER A 173 -7.55 -14.57 0.18
C SER A 173 -8.82 -14.04 0.86
N ALA A 174 -9.53 -14.87 1.62
CA ALA A 174 -10.70 -14.44 2.39
C ALA A 174 -10.27 -13.56 3.57
N THR A 175 -9.22 -13.97 4.28
CA THR A 175 -8.58 -13.18 5.34
C THR A 175 -8.13 -11.82 4.83
N LEU A 176 -7.34 -11.78 3.74
CA LEU A 176 -6.87 -10.53 3.14
C LEU A 176 -8.04 -9.63 2.74
N ARG A 177 -9.09 -10.19 2.15
CA ARG A 177 -10.30 -9.44 1.78
C ARG A 177 -11.00 -8.87 3.01
N HIS A 178 -11.11 -9.63 4.10
CA HIS A 178 -11.76 -9.19 5.32
C HIS A 178 -11.01 -8.02 5.95
N MET A 179 -9.68 -8.13 6.10
CA MET A 179 -8.83 -7.06 6.64
C MET A 179 -8.91 -5.77 5.81
N ARG A 180 -8.86 -5.89 4.48
CA ARG A 180 -9.01 -4.74 3.57
C ARG A 180 -10.40 -4.10 3.64
N THR A 181 -11.45 -4.90 3.82
CA THR A 181 -12.83 -4.39 3.98
C THR A 181 -13.01 -3.70 5.33
N SER A 182 -12.39 -4.23 6.40
CA SER A 182 -12.38 -3.61 7.73
C SER A 182 -11.74 -2.23 7.66
N LEU A 183 -10.51 -2.14 7.12
CA LEU A 183 -9.83 -0.86 6.93
C LEU A 183 -10.66 0.11 6.06
N ALA A 184 -11.25 -0.37 4.96
CA ALA A 184 -12.09 0.46 4.12
C ALA A 184 -13.31 1.00 4.88
N SER A 185 -13.93 0.17 5.73
CA SER A 185 -15.08 0.56 6.55
C SER A 185 -14.71 1.67 7.52
N ASP A 186 -13.56 1.56 8.17
CA ASP A 186 -13.04 2.59 9.07
C ASP A 186 -12.76 3.90 8.32
N MET A 187 -12.07 3.82 7.18
CA MET A 187 -11.79 5.00 6.34
C MET A 187 -13.08 5.66 5.83
N LEU A 188 -14.08 4.86 5.44
CA LEU A 188 -15.37 5.36 4.97
C LEU A 188 -16.16 6.09 6.08
N ARG A 189 -15.99 5.69 7.35
CA ARG A 189 -16.70 6.27 8.51
C ARG A 189 -15.96 7.44 9.15
N ASN A 190 -14.65 7.51 8.99
CA ASN A 190 -13.78 8.43 9.72
C ASN A 190 -13.07 9.46 8.82
N SER A 191 -13.34 9.47 7.51
CA SER A 191 -12.70 10.42 6.59
C SER A 191 -13.55 10.77 5.38
N ASP A 192 -13.27 11.92 4.78
CA ASP A 192 -13.90 12.39 3.53
C ASP A 192 -13.14 11.97 2.26
N GLN A 193 -12.18 11.05 2.40
CA GLN A 193 -11.35 10.61 1.28
C GLN A 193 -12.19 10.06 0.12
N SER A 194 -11.71 10.22 -1.10
CA SER A 194 -12.38 9.67 -2.27
C SER A 194 -12.36 8.14 -2.25
N LEU A 195 -13.31 7.50 -2.94
CA LEU A 195 -13.33 6.03 -3.05
C LEU A 195 -12.09 5.48 -3.77
N GLY A 196 -11.47 6.27 -4.65
CA GLY A 196 -10.21 5.91 -5.31
C GLY A 196 -9.06 5.84 -4.31
N GLU A 197 -8.91 6.85 -3.45
CA GLU A 197 -7.87 6.86 -2.42
C GLU A 197 -8.08 5.74 -1.40
N ILE A 198 -9.32 5.55 -0.93
CA ILE A 198 -9.65 4.45 0.00
C ILE A 198 -9.32 3.10 -0.64
N GLY A 199 -9.74 2.88 -1.88
CA GLY A 199 -9.45 1.63 -2.59
C GLY A 199 -7.95 1.37 -2.73
N PHE A 200 -7.16 2.40 -3.05
CA PHE A 200 -5.71 2.29 -3.11
C PHE A 200 -5.08 1.98 -1.74
N CYS A 201 -5.44 2.74 -0.70
CA CYS A 201 -4.93 2.55 0.66
C CYS A 201 -5.32 1.20 1.26
N CYS A 202 -6.45 0.64 0.84
CA CYS A 202 -6.87 -0.71 1.22
C CYS A 202 -6.23 -1.80 0.36
N GLY A 203 -5.35 -1.46 -0.58
CA GLY A 203 -4.55 -2.44 -1.31
C GLY A 203 -5.19 -3.02 -2.58
N TYR A 204 -6.29 -2.45 -3.06
CA TYR A 204 -6.93 -2.90 -4.30
C TYR A 204 -6.18 -2.38 -5.54
N ALA A 205 -6.34 -3.11 -6.65
CA ALA A 205 -5.68 -2.78 -7.91
C ALA A 205 -6.30 -1.57 -8.62
N ASP A 206 -7.60 -1.36 -8.43
CA ASP A 206 -8.37 -0.26 -8.99
C ASP A 206 -9.65 -0.03 -8.17
N GLN A 207 -10.35 1.08 -8.46
CA GLN A 207 -11.56 1.49 -7.73
C GLN A 207 -12.76 0.58 -8.00
N ALA A 208 -12.85 -0.02 -9.18
CA ALA A 208 -13.96 -0.91 -9.53
C ALA A 208 -13.83 -2.24 -8.79
N HIS A 209 -12.61 -2.80 -8.71
CA HIS A 209 -12.29 -3.98 -7.93
C HIS A 209 -12.58 -3.75 -6.44
N PHE A 210 -12.13 -2.63 -5.88
CA PHE A 210 -12.48 -2.25 -4.50
C PHE A 210 -14.00 -2.27 -4.27
N GLN A 211 -14.77 -1.57 -5.09
CA GLN A 211 -16.22 -1.47 -4.91
C GLN A 211 -16.93 -2.83 -5.00
N ARG A 212 -16.51 -3.70 -5.93
CA ARG A 212 -17.05 -5.06 -6.08
C ARG A 212 -16.77 -5.90 -4.83
N GLU A 213 -15.53 -5.93 -4.37
CA GLU A 213 -15.14 -6.73 -3.20
C GLU A 213 -15.75 -6.19 -1.92
N PHE A 214 -15.80 -4.87 -1.74
CA PHE A 214 -16.44 -4.25 -0.59
C PHE A 214 -17.93 -4.60 -0.53
N ARG A 215 -18.66 -4.52 -1.65
CA ARG A 215 -20.08 -4.92 -1.70
C ARG A 215 -20.27 -6.41 -1.43
N LYS A 216 -19.38 -7.26 -1.92
CA LYS A 216 -19.42 -8.70 -1.69
C LYS A 216 -19.31 -9.06 -0.21
N VAL A 217 -18.50 -8.33 0.56
CA VAL A 217 -18.29 -8.60 2.00
C VAL A 217 -19.29 -7.87 2.87
N SER A 218 -19.55 -6.58 2.60
CA SER A 218 -20.42 -5.74 3.45
C SER A 218 -21.91 -5.80 3.08
N GLY A 219 -22.27 -6.41 1.95
CA GLY A 219 -23.63 -6.44 1.41
C GLY A 219 -24.08 -5.16 0.69
N GLN A 220 -23.29 -4.08 0.73
CA GLN A 220 -23.69 -2.78 0.18
C GLN A 220 -22.54 -2.01 -0.48
N THR A 221 -22.86 -1.02 -1.31
CA THR A 221 -21.82 -0.20 -1.96
C THR A 221 -21.08 0.68 -0.94
N PRO A 222 -19.79 1.02 -1.16
CA PRO A 222 -19.06 1.94 -0.29
C PRO A 222 -19.75 3.28 -0.07
N ARG A 223 -20.38 3.86 -1.11
CA ARG A 223 -21.14 5.12 -0.99
C ARG A 223 -22.30 4.98 -0.01
N ARG A 224 -23.10 3.92 -0.16
CA ARG A 224 -24.23 3.64 0.75
C ARG A 224 -23.75 3.41 2.18
N PHE A 225 -22.62 2.74 2.35
CA PHE A 225 -22.00 2.52 3.66
C PHE A 225 -21.56 3.83 4.33
N ARG A 226 -20.93 4.74 3.58
CA ARG A 226 -20.56 6.06 4.09
C ARG A 226 -21.77 6.91 4.51
N SER A 227 -22.86 6.85 3.76
CA SER A 227 -24.05 7.66 4.03
C SER A 227 -24.90 7.17 5.21
N GLN A 228 -24.63 5.97 5.73
CA GLN A 228 -25.38 5.46 6.87
C GLN A 228 -24.95 6.20 8.14
N PRO A 229 -25.91 6.58 9.01
CA PRO A 229 -25.58 7.04 10.35
C PRO A 229 -24.71 5.98 11.03
N ARG A 230 -23.75 6.43 11.85
CA ARG A 230 -23.11 5.49 12.79
C ARG A 230 -24.24 4.91 13.63
N GLU A 231 -24.50 3.61 13.53
CA GLU A 231 -25.35 2.93 14.49
C GLU A 231 -24.76 3.23 15.86
N SER A 232 -25.45 4.09 16.61
CA SER A 232 -25.19 4.26 18.03
C SER A 232 -25.43 2.89 18.63
N VAL A 233 -24.36 2.22 19.06
CA VAL A 233 -24.46 0.99 19.83
C VAL A 233 -25.36 1.34 21.02
N LYS A 234 -26.61 0.86 20.99
CA LYS A 234 -27.45 0.85 22.17
C LYS A 234 -26.78 -0.14 23.12
N THR A 235 -25.94 0.37 24.00
CA THR A 235 -25.51 -0.37 25.20
C THR A 235 -26.78 -0.68 25.96
N ALA A 236 -27.25 -1.92 25.83
CA ALA A 236 -28.26 -2.46 26.71
C ALA A 236 -27.63 -2.51 28.11
N LEU A 237 -28.17 -1.69 29.01
CA LEU A 237 -27.97 -1.77 30.45
C LEU A 237 -28.69 -3.00 31.01
#